data_AF-A0A2A2GW40-F1
#
_entry.id   AF-A0A2A2GW40-F1
#
_cell.length_a   1.000
_cell.length_b   1.000
_cell.length_c   1.000
_cell.angle_alpha   90.00
_cell.angle_beta   90.00
_cell.angle_gamma   90.00
#
_symmetry.space_group_name_H-M   'P 1'
#
loop_
_entity.id
_entity.type
_entity.pdbx_description
1 polymer ?
#
loop_
_entity_poly.entity_id
_entity_poly.type
_entity_poly.pdbx_seq_one_letter_code
_entity_poly.pdbx_strand_id
1 'polypeptide(L)'
;MGQVAFDTLQASEELQTAGLTSQQAKAISLVVRKSHEVADVATKADIADVKRDIADVRKEIADARKDLSAEMNLRFERVDAQISDVRKDLQLEMSGIRAEQKLIRWMLGAGILGILSLVVKAFLMPAL
;
A
#
# COMPACT_ATOMS: atom_id res chain seq x y z
N MET A 1 1.45 -21.33 -36.39
CA MET A 1 0.73 -22.59 -36.64
C MET A 1 -0.74 -22.23 -36.77
N GLY A 2 -1.23 -22.22 -38.01
CA GLY A 2 -2.54 -21.68 -38.37
C GLY A 2 -3.68 -22.46 -37.73
N GLN A 3 -4.80 -21.78 -37.49
CA GLN A 3 -6.07 -22.46 -37.35
C GLN A 3 -6.20 -23.41 -38.54
N VAL A 4 -6.29 -24.71 -38.28
CA VAL A 4 -6.68 -25.65 -39.32
C VAL A 4 -8.14 -25.35 -39.59
N ALA A 5 -8.40 -24.54 -40.61
CA ALA A 5 -9.75 -24.22 -41.03
C ALA A 5 -10.48 -25.53 -41.31
N PHE A 6 -11.71 -25.65 -40.81
CA PHE A 6 -12.51 -26.83 -41.06
C PHE A 6 -12.80 -26.95 -42.56
N ASP A 7 -12.18 -27.93 -43.23
CA ASP A 7 -12.36 -28.18 -44.65
C ASP A 7 -13.72 -28.85 -44.88
N THR A 8 -14.71 -28.03 -45.24
CA THR A 8 -16.07 -28.52 -45.51
C THR A 8 -16.15 -29.48 -46.69
N LEU A 9 -15.23 -29.37 -47.67
CA LEU A 9 -15.25 -30.23 -48.85
C LEU A 9 -14.77 -31.63 -48.45
N GLN A 10 -13.58 -31.71 -47.83
CA GLN A 10 -13.03 -32.97 -47.35
C GLN A 10 -13.98 -33.67 -46.36
N ALA A 11 -14.55 -32.92 -45.41
CA ALA A 11 -15.53 -33.46 -44.48
C ALA A 11 -16.79 -34.02 -45.18
N SER A 12 -17.24 -33.38 -46.26
CA SER A 12 -18.39 -33.86 -47.03
C SER A 12 -18.08 -35.11 -47.88
N GLU A 13 -16.84 -35.28 -48.33
CA GLU A 13 -16.38 -36.46 -49.08
C GLU A 13 -16.20 -37.67 -48.16
N GLU A 14 -15.64 -37.45 -46.96
CA GLU A 14 -15.52 -38.49 -45.92
C GLU A 14 -16.90 -38.99 -45.46
N LEU A 15 -17.86 -38.08 -45.25
CA LEU A 15 -19.23 -38.44 -44.89
C LEU A 15 -19.94 -39.22 -46.01
N GLN A 16 -19.70 -38.88 -47.28
CA GLN A 16 -20.23 -39.64 -48.41
C GLN A 16 -19.62 -41.04 -48.50
N THR A 17 -18.32 -41.15 -48.29
CA THR A 17 -17.60 -42.44 -48.24
C THR A 17 -18.11 -43.32 -47.09
N ALA A 18 -18.54 -42.70 -45.97
CA ALA A 18 -19.18 -43.38 -44.84
C ALA A 18 -20.64 -43.78 -45.10
N GLY A 19 -21.19 -43.53 -46.29
CA GLY A 19 -22.53 -43.95 -46.70
C GLY A 19 -23.63 -42.91 -46.53
N LEU A 20 -23.31 -41.66 -46.18
CA LEU A 20 -24.30 -40.58 -46.16
C LEU A 20 -24.58 -40.06 -47.57
N THR A 21 -25.82 -39.61 -47.81
CA THR A 21 -26.15 -38.95 -49.07
C THR A 21 -25.40 -37.62 -49.20
N SER A 22 -25.11 -37.19 -50.43
CA SER A 22 -24.42 -35.91 -50.69
C SER A 22 -25.12 -34.71 -50.01
N GLN A 23 -26.45 -34.73 -49.92
CA GLN A 23 -27.21 -33.67 -49.26
C GLN A 23 -27.02 -33.67 -47.74
N GLN A 24 -27.01 -34.84 -47.10
CA GLN A 24 -26.76 -34.98 -45.66
C GLN A 24 -25.32 -34.62 -45.29
N ALA A 25 -24.35 -35.08 -46.09
CA ALA A 25 -22.93 -34.78 -45.89
C ALA A 25 -22.64 -33.27 -45.97
N LYS A 26 -23.24 -32.58 -46.94
CA LYS A 26 -23.16 -31.11 -47.06
C LYS A 26 -23.84 -30.40 -45.90
N ALA A 27 -25.01 -30.86 -45.46
CA ALA A 27 -25.72 -30.25 -44.34
C ALA A 27 -24.93 -30.36 -43.03
N ILE A 28 -24.36 -31.53 -42.73
CA ILE A 28 -23.58 -31.78 -41.51
C ILE A 28 -22.28 -30.96 -41.52
N SER A 29 -21.52 -31.00 -42.62
CA SER A 29 -20.28 -30.22 -42.74
C SER A 29 -20.51 -28.71 -42.62
N LEU A 30 -21.61 -28.18 -43.17
CA LEU A 30 -21.97 -26.77 -43.01
C LEU A 30 -22.32 -26.39 -41.56
N VAL A 31 -23.05 -27.25 -40.84
CA VAL A 31 -23.39 -27.04 -39.43
C VAL A 31 -22.12 -27.04 -38.56
N VAL A 32 -21.17 -27.94 -38.81
CA VAL A 32 -19.91 -28.01 -38.08
C VAL A 32 -19.02 -26.79 -38.38
N ARG A 33 -18.88 -26.38 -39.65
CA ARG A 33 -18.15 -25.14 -40.01
C ARG A 33 -18.75 -23.93 -39.30
N LYS A 34 -20.08 -23.78 -39.36
CA LYS A 34 -20.77 -22.65 -38.72
C LYS A 34 -20.58 -22.65 -37.20
N SER A 35 -20.49 -23.82 -36.58
CA SER A 35 -20.21 -23.95 -35.14
C SER A 35 -18.78 -23.50 -34.78
N HIS A 36 -17.82 -23.72 -35.68
CA HIS A 36 -16.44 -23.25 -35.52
C HIS A 36 -16.25 -21.76 -35.88
N GLU A 37 -17.01 -21.21 -36.83
CA GLU A 37 -16.99 -19.77 -37.18
C GLU A 37 -17.58 -18.88 -36.08
N VAL A 38 -18.52 -19.41 -35.27
CA VAL A 38 -19.14 -18.68 -34.14
C VAL A 38 -18.26 -18.72 -32.89
N ALA A 39 -17.29 -19.62 -32.82
CA ALA A 39 -16.35 -19.71 -31.71
C ALA A 39 -15.17 -18.76 -31.97
N ASP A 40 -15.25 -17.53 -31.44
CA ASP A 40 -14.12 -16.61 -31.41
C ASP A 40 -13.04 -17.17 -30.47
N VAL A 41 -12.07 -17.90 -31.05
CA VAL A 41 -11.04 -18.61 -30.31
C VAL A 41 -9.72 -17.86 -30.38
N ALA A 42 -9.19 -17.53 -29.21
CA ALA A 42 -7.83 -17.02 -29.08
C ALA A 42 -6.84 -18.02 -29.69
N THR A 43 -5.94 -17.51 -30.53
CA THR A 43 -4.87 -18.30 -31.13
C THR A 43 -3.80 -18.60 -30.09
N LYS A 44 -2.91 -19.56 -30.40
CA LYS A 44 -1.73 -19.81 -29.57
C LYS A 44 -0.81 -18.59 -29.45
N ALA A 45 -0.82 -17.68 -30.44
CA ALA A 45 -0.05 -16.45 -30.40
C ALA A 45 -0.63 -15.50 -29.34
N ASP A 46 -1.96 -15.30 -29.34
CA ASP A 46 -2.64 -14.46 -28.34
C ASP A 46 -2.39 -14.96 -26.92
N ILE A 47 -2.40 -16.28 -26.71
CA ILE A 47 -2.08 -16.89 -25.41
C ILE A 47 -0.60 -16.65 -25.04
N ALA A 48 0.32 -16.69 -26.00
CA ALA A 48 1.73 -16.41 -25.74
C ALA A 48 1.96 -14.93 -25.39
N ASP A 49 1.24 -14.03 -26.04
CA ASP A 49 1.28 -12.59 -25.78
C ASP A 49 0.74 -12.28 -24.38
N VAL A 50 -0.45 -12.79 -24.04
CA VAL A 50 -1.01 -12.68 -22.68
C VAL A 50 -0.07 -13.26 -21.62
N LYS A 51 0.63 -14.36 -21.90
CA LYS A 51 1.62 -14.91 -20.96
C LYS A 51 2.81 -13.98 -20.74
N ARG A 52 3.26 -13.26 -21.78
CA ARG A 52 4.33 -12.25 -21.63
C ARG A 52 3.82 -11.05 -20.83
N ASP A 53 2.64 -10.54 -21.15
CA ASP A 53 2.02 -9.44 -20.41
C ASP A 53 1.84 -9.78 -18.93
N ILE A 54 1.40 -11.01 -18.61
CA ILE A 54 1.29 -11.50 -17.23
C ILE A 54 2.68 -11.56 -16.55
N ALA A 55 3.72 -11.97 -17.27
CA ALA A 55 5.07 -12.02 -16.72
C ALA A 55 5.60 -10.61 -16.41
N ASP A 56 5.33 -9.65 -17.30
CA ASP A 56 5.71 -8.25 -17.12
C ASP A 56 4.96 -7.61 -15.95
N VAL A 57 3.63 -7.77 -15.88
CA VAL A 57 2.81 -7.30 -14.75
C VAL A 57 3.29 -7.91 -13.43
N ARG A 58 3.65 -9.20 -13.40
CA ARG A 58 4.20 -9.84 -12.19
C ARG A 58 5.51 -9.19 -11.75
N LYS A 59 6.36 -8.82 -12.71
CA LYS A 59 7.61 -8.11 -12.43
C LYS A 59 7.34 -6.71 -11.88
N GLU A 60 6.46 -5.95 -12.52
CA GLU A 60 6.06 -4.61 -12.04
C GLU A 60 5.47 -4.67 -10.62
N ILE A 61 4.64 -5.67 -10.32
CA ILE A 61 4.10 -5.87 -8.96
C ILE A 61 5.21 -6.19 -7.96
N ALA A 62 6.21 -6.99 -8.33
CA ALA A 62 7.34 -7.30 -7.46
C ALA A 62 8.19 -6.05 -7.17
N ASP A 63 8.46 -5.25 -8.19
CA ASP A 63 9.20 -3.99 -8.05
C ASP A 63 8.41 -2.98 -7.20
N ALA A 64 7.11 -2.78 -7.47
CA ALA A 64 6.26 -1.90 -6.68
C ALA A 64 6.16 -2.33 -5.20
N ARG A 65 6.12 -3.63 -4.91
CA ARG A 65 6.15 -4.14 -3.52
C ARG A 65 7.46 -3.83 -2.82
N LYS A 66 8.58 -3.94 -3.54
CA LYS A 66 9.91 -3.62 -3.00
C LYS A 66 10.02 -2.13 -2.70
N ASP A 67 9.58 -1.27 -3.62
CA ASP A 67 9.59 0.18 -3.44
C ASP A 67 8.71 0.61 -2.27
N LEU A 68 7.50 0.06 -2.17
CA LEU A 68 6.60 0.33 -1.04
C LEU A 68 7.22 -0.10 0.29
N SER A 69 7.89 -1.25 0.32
CA SER A 69 8.56 -1.75 1.54
C SER A 69 9.73 -0.86 1.94
N ALA A 70 10.51 -0.38 0.96
CA ALA A 70 11.60 0.57 1.20
C ALA A 70 11.09 1.92 1.72
N GLU A 71 10.04 2.46 1.10
CA GLU A 71 9.42 3.72 1.54
C GLU A 71 8.84 3.60 2.95
N MET A 72 8.17 2.49 3.26
CA MET A 72 7.61 2.23 4.58
C MET A 72 8.71 2.20 5.65
N ASN A 73 9.83 1.54 5.39
CA ASN A 73 10.97 1.51 6.31
C ASN A 73 11.54 2.91 6.55
N LEU A 74 11.74 3.71 5.49
CA LEU A 74 12.20 5.10 5.62
C LEU A 74 11.21 5.96 6.43
N ARG A 75 9.90 5.76 6.24
CA ARG A 75 8.88 6.46 7.02
C ARG A 75 8.92 6.05 8.49
N PHE A 76 9.14 4.76 8.81
CA PHE A 76 9.29 4.32 10.19
C PHE A 76 10.53 4.93 10.86
N GLU A 77 11.68 4.91 10.20
CA GLU A 77 12.91 5.54 10.70
C GLU A 77 12.70 7.04 10.96
N ARG A 78 12.00 7.74 10.06
CA ARG A 78 11.66 9.15 10.24
C ARG A 78 10.74 9.39 11.43
N VAL A 79 9.73 8.54 11.61
CA VAL A 79 8.79 8.65 12.75
C VAL A 79 9.53 8.40 14.06
N ASP A 80 10.41 7.40 14.12
CA ASP A 80 11.23 7.14 15.31
C ASP A 80 12.15 8.32 15.66
N ALA A 81 12.76 8.94 14.64
CA ALA A 81 13.55 10.14 14.83
C ALA A 81 12.69 11.30 15.38
N GLN A 82 11.51 11.54 14.80
CA GLN A 82 10.58 12.58 15.26
C GLN A 82 10.11 12.33 16.70
N ILE A 83 9.81 11.09 17.07
CA ILE A 83 9.42 10.72 18.44
C ILE A 83 10.58 10.98 19.41
N SER A 84 11.81 10.66 19.01
CA SER A 84 13.01 10.91 19.82
C SER A 84 13.22 12.40 20.07
N ASP A 85 13.04 13.22 19.04
CA ASP A 85 13.20 14.67 19.16
C ASP A 85 12.08 15.30 20.01
N VAL A 86 10.82 14.91 19.79
CA VAL A 86 9.70 15.33 20.67
C VAL A 86 9.95 14.94 22.13
N ARG A 87 10.51 13.75 22.38
CA ARG A 87 10.87 13.33 23.73
C ARG A 87 11.97 14.22 24.34
N LYS A 88 12.99 14.61 23.57
CA LYS A 88 14.04 15.52 24.04
C LYS A 88 13.48 16.90 24.35
N ASP A 89 12.63 17.43 23.47
CA ASP A 89 11.99 18.73 23.66
C ASP A 89 11.15 18.75 24.94
N LEU A 90 10.33 17.72 25.16
CA LEU A 90 9.57 17.57 26.41
C LEU A 90 10.46 17.47 27.65
N GLN A 91 11.62 16.79 27.55
CA GLN A 91 12.58 16.72 28.66
C GLN A 91 13.19 18.10 28.97
N LEU A 92 13.51 18.87 27.94
CA LEU A 92 14.04 20.22 28.08
C LEU A 92 12.99 21.14 28.72
N GLU A 93 11.77 21.16 28.22
CA GLU A 93 10.67 21.94 28.81
C GLU A 93 10.42 21.56 30.26
N MET A 94 10.36 20.27 30.59
CA MET A 94 10.20 19.79 31.96
C MET A 94 11.38 20.17 32.88
N SER A 95 12.59 20.30 32.34
CA SER A 95 13.74 20.80 33.08
C SER A 95 13.62 22.30 33.34
N GLY A 96 13.17 23.06 32.33
CA GLY A 96 12.90 24.50 32.41
C GLY A 96 11.83 24.81 33.45
N ILE A 97 10.66 24.15 33.37
CA ILE A 97 9.57 24.30 34.34
C ILE A 97 10.04 23.99 35.76
N ARG A 98 10.86 22.94 35.95
CA ARG A 98 11.42 22.61 37.28
C ARG A 98 12.37 23.69 37.80
N ALA A 99 13.16 24.31 36.93
CA ALA A 99 14.02 25.42 37.29
C ALA A 99 13.20 26.65 37.69
N GLU A 100 12.19 27.01 36.89
CA GLU A 100 11.26 28.10 37.19
C GLU A 100 10.51 27.87 38.50
N GLN A 101 10.01 26.65 38.75
CA GLN A 101 9.36 26.30 40.02
C GLN A 101 10.30 26.45 41.22
N LYS A 102 11.57 26.05 41.09
CA LYS A 102 12.57 26.26 42.15
C LYS A 102 12.81 27.74 42.40
N LEU A 103 12.94 28.55 41.34
CA LEU A 103 13.12 29.99 41.45
C LEU A 103 11.93 30.66 42.14
N ILE A 104 10.70 30.33 41.73
CA ILE A 104 9.48 30.84 42.36
C ILE A 104 9.42 30.47 43.85
N ARG A 105 9.75 29.22 44.20
CA ARG A 105 9.81 28.79 45.61
C ARG A 105 10.82 29.62 46.42
N TRP A 106 12.00 29.90 45.87
CA TRP A 106 13.00 30.76 46.53
C TRP A 106 12.53 32.20 46.68
N MET A 107 11.94 32.79 45.63
CA MET A 107 11.40 34.16 45.68
C MET A 107 10.29 34.29 46.72
N LEU A 108 9.36 33.33 46.77
CA LEU A 108 8.30 33.32 47.78
C LEU A 108 8.89 33.19 49.21
N GLY A 109 9.86 32.30 49.41
CA GLY A 109 10.50 32.13 50.72
C GLY A 109 11.24 33.40 51.18
N ALA A 110 12.02 34.02 50.30
CA ALA A 110 12.71 35.28 50.60
C ALA A 110 11.72 36.43 50.85
N GLY A 111 10.64 36.51 50.07
CA GLY A 111 9.58 37.51 50.24
C GLY A 111 8.88 37.39 51.61
N ILE A 112 8.52 36.17 52.01
CA ILE A 112 7.90 35.90 53.33
C ILE A 112 8.87 36.29 54.46
N LEU A 113 10.14 35.89 54.37
CA LEU A 113 11.16 36.27 55.36
C LEU A 113 11.36 37.79 55.43
N GLY A 114 11.35 38.48 54.28
CA GLY A 114 11.44 39.94 54.22
C GLY A 114 10.28 40.63 54.92
N ILE A 115 9.04 40.16 54.69
CA ILE A 115 7.85 40.70 55.37
C ILE A 115 7.91 40.44 56.88
N LEU A 116 8.27 39.22 57.30
CA LEU A 116 8.45 38.87 58.72
C LEU A 116 9.46 39.78 59.41
N SER A 117 10.59 40.08 58.76
CA SER A 117 11.61 41.00 59.31
C SER A 117 11.05 42.41 59.54
N LEU A 118 10.25 42.93 58.61
CA LEU A 118 9.59 44.23 58.78
C LEU A 118 8.58 44.23 59.92
N VAL A 119 7.79 43.17 60.06
CA VAL A 119 6.83 43.02 61.17
C VAL A 119 7.54 42.99 62.52
N VAL A 120 8.62 42.21 62.65
CA VAL A 120 9.44 42.17 63.88
C VAL A 120 9.99 43.55 64.20
N LYS A 121 10.56 44.24 63.20
CA LYS A 121 11.12 45.58 63.37
C LYS A 121 10.07 46.62 63.77
N ALA A 122 8.89 46.57 63.17
CA ALA A 122 7.84 47.57 63.39
C ALA A 122 7.09 47.37 64.72
N PHE A 123 6.85 46.12 65.14
CA PHE A 123 5.95 45.82 66.25
C PHE A 123 6.62 45.22 67.49
N LEU A 124 7.71 44.47 67.35
CA LEU A 124 8.39 43.85 68.51
C LEU A 124 9.59 44.67 69.01
N MET A 125 10.31 45.35 68.13
CA MET A 125 11.48 46.14 68.49
C MET A 125 11.20 47.38 69.37
N PRO A 126 10.10 48.14 69.22
CA PRO A 126 9.79 49.27 70.11
C PRO A 126 9.21 48.85 71.47
N ALA A 127 8.94 47.57 71.70
CA ALA A 127 8.39 47.03 72.95
C ALA A 127 9.45 46.34 73.86
N LEU A 128 10.71 46.29 73.42
CA LEU A 128 11.89 45.77 74.12
C LEU A 128 12.82 46.92 74.50
#